data_AF-A0A848YLE7-F1
#
_entry.id   AF-A0A848YLE7-F1
#
_cell.length_a   1.000
_cell.length_b   1.000
_cell.length_c   1.000
_cell.angle_alpha   90.00
_cell.angle_beta   90.00
_cell.angle_gamma   90.00
#
_symmetry.space_group_name_H-M   'P 1'
#
loop_
_entity.id
_entity.type
_entity.pdbx_description
1 polymer ?
#
loop_
_entity_poly.entity_id
_entity_poly.type
_entity_poly.pdbx_seq_one_letter_code
_entity_poly.pdbx_strand_id
1 'polypeptide(L)'
;MSEMTHAEAQAIVEESEKTELQHLSPEELPAALQWSNRLSTFVDRVGRFGSWFIIPLVLITVFDVLLRKTGEVQLWMVENLSPIFGSTLLQELEWHSHTVLFTLVLAYGYIWNTHVRVDLVRENLAFKKKAWIEFIGLTFFFIPYCCVLAYFSFVYA
;
A
#
# COMPACT_ATOMS: atom_id res chain seq x y z
N MET A 1 -4.60 -11.76 -49.12
CA MET A 1 -3.93 -10.79 -48.26
C MET A 1 -4.26 -9.43 -48.85
N SER A 2 -5.39 -8.84 -48.43
CA SER A 2 -5.93 -7.62 -49.03
C SER A 2 -4.97 -6.47 -48.73
N GLU A 3 -4.50 -5.77 -49.77
CA GLU A 3 -3.76 -4.51 -49.63
C GLU A 3 -4.66 -3.54 -48.86
N MET A 4 -4.22 -3.16 -47.66
CA MET A 4 -4.88 -2.15 -46.86
C MET A 4 -4.78 -0.83 -47.64
N THR A 5 -5.91 -0.27 -48.03
CA THR A 5 -5.91 0.88 -48.94
C THR A 5 -5.31 2.09 -48.24
N HIS A 6 -4.59 2.94 -48.98
CA HIS A 6 -3.98 4.15 -48.42
C HIS A 6 -4.97 5.02 -47.64
N ALA A 7 -6.26 5.00 -48.01
CA ALA A 7 -7.33 5.70 -47.31
C ALA A 7 -7.64 5.10 -45.92
N GLU A 8 -7.63 3.78 -45.77
CA GLU A 8 -7.82 3.10 -44.47
C GLU A 8 -6.63 3.32 -43.54
N ALA A 9 -5.40 3.29 -44.09
CA ALA A 9 -4.21 3.62 -43.33
C ALA A 9 -4.23 5.07 -42.81
N GLN A 10 -4.67 6.01 -43.66
CA GLN A 10 -4.83 7.42 -43.27
C GLN A 10 -5.94 7.61 -42.24
N ALA A 11 -7.07 6.90 -42.35
CA ALA A 11 -8.15 6.97 -41.37
C ALA A 11 -7.72 6.45 -39.97
N ILE A 12 -6.92 5.38 -39.91
CA ILE A 12 -6.38 4.85 -38.66
C ILE A 12 -5.35 5.83 -38.04
N VAL A 13 -4.51 6.45 -38.87
CA VAL A 13 -3.56 7.47 -38.41
C VAL A 13 -4.30 8.70 -37.90
N GLU A 14 -5.35 9.15 -38.59
CA GLU A 14 -6.16 10.31 -38.19
C GLU A 14 -6.99 10.03 -36.92
N GLU A 15 -7.47 8.79 -36.73
CA GLU A 15 -8.13 8.35 -35.49
C GLU A 15 -7.12 8.20 -34.32
N SER A 16 -5.90 7.77 -34.62
CA SER A 16 -4.79 7.72 -33.66
C SER A 16 -4.26 9.12 -33.30
N GLU A 17 -4.31 10.08 -34.23
CA GLU A 17 -3.92 11.48 -34.04
C GLU A 17 -4.98 12.28 -33.27
N LYS A 18 -6.28 12.00 -33.49
CA LYS A 18 -7.39 12.50 -32.65
C LYS A 18 -7.36 11.94 -31.23
N THR A 19 -6.65 10.83 -31.04
CA THR A 19 -6.29 10.29 -29.72
C THR A 19 -4.94 10.85 -29.26
N GLU A 20 -4.61 12.10 -29.61
CA GLU A 20 -3.64 12.87 -28.82
C GLU A 20 -4.11 12.82 -27.36
N LEU A 21 -3.21 12.38 -26.48
CA LEU A 21 -3.47 12.30 -25.04
C LEU A 21 -3.81 13.71 -24.55
N GLN A 22 -5.10 14.00 -24.43
CA GLN A 22 -5.59 15.31 -24.02
C GLN A 22 -5.11 15.57 -22.60
N HIS A 23 -4.05 16.37 -22.48
CA HIS A 23 -3.43 16.72 -21.21
C HIS A 23 -4.30 17.78 -20.53
N LEU A 24 -5.38 17.32 -19.89
CA LEU A 24 -6.33 18.20 -19.20
C LEU A 24 -5.60 19.01 -18.12
N SER A 25 -5.77 20.33 -18.15
CA SER A 25 -5.33 21.22 -17.07
C SER A 25 -6.05 20.84 -15.77
N PRO A 26 -5.45 21.02 -14.56
CA PRO A 26 -6.11 20.77 -13.28
C PRO A 26 -7.49 21.41 -13.14
N GLU A 27 -7.74 22.52 -13.85
CA GLU A 27 -9.00 23.26 -13.87
C GLU A 27 -10.11 22.62 -14.73
N GLU A 28 -9.75 21.74 -15.66
CA GLU A 28 -10.67 21.07 -16.59
C GLU A 28 -11.03 19.64 -16.16
N LEU A 29 -10.53 19.21 -14.99
CA LEU A 29 -10.72 17.84 -14.53
C LEU A 29 -12.18 17.57 -14.14
N PRO A 30 -12.79 16.46 -14.61
CA PRO A 30 -14.12 16.07 -14.17
C PRO A 30 -14.13 15.85 -12.65
N ALA A 31 -15.26 16.13 -12.01
CA ALA A 31 -15.39 16.11 -10.55
C ALA A 31 -14.92 14.78 -9.92
N ALA A 32 -15.17 13.65 -10.60
CA ALA A 32 -14.71 12.33 -10.16
C ALA A 32 -13.18 12.24 -10.02
N LEU A 33 -12.42 12.83 -10.97
CA LEU A 33 -10.96 12.79 -10.94
C LEU A 33 -10.39 13.72 -9.86
N GLN A 34 -11.03 14.88 -9.63
CA GLN A 34 -10.65 15.77 -8.54
C GLN A 34 -10.81 15.08 -7.18
N TRP A 35 -11.91 14.35 -6.97
CA TRP A 35 -12.12 13.56 -5.76
C TRP A 35 -11.07 12.46 -5.59
N SER A 36 -10.75 11.74 -6.68
CA SER A 36 -9.68 10.75 -6.67
C SER A 36 -8.35 11.37 -6.26
N ASN A 37 -7.97 12.52 -6.84
CA ASN A 37 -6.71 13.19 -6.52
C ASN A 37 -6.63 13.67 -5.07
N ARG A 38 -7.75 14.19 -4.53
CA ARG A 38 -7.84 14.58 -3.11
C ARG A 38 -7.65 13.39 -2.19
N LEU A 39 -8.30 12.25 -2.49
CA LEU A 39 -8.16 11.03 -1.72
C LEU A 39 -6.72 10.49 -1.80
N SER A 40 -6.13 10.44 -2.99
CA SER A 40 -4.74 10.03 -3.18
C SER A 40 -3.78 10.92 -2.40
N THR A 41 -3.99 12.24 -2.41
CA THR A 41 -3.15 13.18 -1.65
C THR A 41 -3.29 12.99 -0.13
N PHE A 42 -4.49 12.68 0.35
CA PHE A 42 -4.74 12.37 1.76
C PHE A 42 -4.02 11.07 2.17
N VAL A 43 -4.22 9.99 1.41
CA VAL A 43 -3.55 8.69 1.63
C VAL A 43 -2.03 8.86 1.59
N ASP A 44 -1.54 9.66 0.65
CA ASP A 44 -0.13 9.95 0.51
C ASP A 44 0.46 10.67 1.73
N ARG A 45 -0.24 11.67 2.28
CA ARG A 45 0.19 12.36 3.52
C ARG A 45 0.24 11.41 4.71
N VAL A 46 -0.85 10.65 4.91
CA VAL A 46 -0.97 9.70 6.03
C VAL A 46 0.08 8.61 5.91
N GLY A 47 0.28 8.07 4.71
CA GLY A 47 1.28 7.03 4.42
C GLY A 47 2.71 7.49 4.64
N ARG A 48 3.06 8.70 4.20
CA ARG A 48 4.39 9.27 4.44
C ARG A 48 4.66 9.46 5.92
N PHE A 49 3.68 9.93 6.69
CA PHE A 49 3.78 10.01 8.14
C PHE A 49 3.91 8.61 8.78
N GLY A 50 3.03 7.69 8.39
CA GLY A 50 3.02 6.30 8.84
C GLY A 50 4.34 5.55 8.58
N SER A 51 5.02 5.87 7.48
CA SER A 51 6.29 5.25 7.12
C SER A 51 7.38 5.48 8.17
N TRP A 52 7.32 6.54 8.96
CA TRP A 52 8.27 6.79 10.06
C TRP A 52 8.18 5.76 11.18
N PHE A 53 7.06 5.03 11.32
CA PHE A 53 6.89 3.99 12.33
C PHE A 53 7.75 2.74 12.08
N ILE A 54 8.38 2.61 10.91
CA ILE A 54 9.39 1.56 10.67
C ILE A 54 10.59 1.71 11.61
N ILE A 55 10.97 2.96 11.96
CA ILE A 55 12.12 3.23 12.81
C ILE A 55 11.90 2.66 14.23
N PRO A 56 10.84 3.05 14.98
CA PRO A 56 10.61 2.48 16.30
C PRO A 56 10.38 0.97 16.25
N LEU A 57 9.67 0.45 15.25
CA LEU A 57 9.49 -0.99 15.07
C LEU A 57 10.84 -1.73 15.00
N VAL A 58 11.72 -1.30 14.10
CA VAL A 58 13.05 -1.91 13.93
C VAL A 58 13.89 -1.77 15.19
N LEU A 59 13.84 -0.62 15.87
CA LEU A 59 14.57 -0.41 17.12
C LEU A 59 14.09 -1.38 18.21
N ILE A 60 12.78 -1.55 18.38
CA ILE A 60 12.20 -2.48 19.36
C ILE A 60 12.61 -3.92 19.03
N THR A 61 12.46 -4.36 17.78
CA THR A 61 12.82 -5.72 17.35
C THR A 61 14.31 -6.00 17.50
N VAL A 62 15.19 -5.07 17.11
CA VAL A 62 16.64 -5.25 17.27
C VAL A 62 16.99 -5.34 18.76
N PHE A 63 16.41 -4.46 19.57
CA PHE A 63 16.64 -4.44 21.01
C PHE A 63 16.18 -5.75 21.68
N ASP A 64 14.98 -6.24 21.38
CA ASP A 64 14.48 -7.53 21.88
C ASP A 64 15.39 -8.69 21.47
N VAL A 65 15.77 -8.78 20.18
CA VAL A 65 16.64 -9.87 19.68
C VAL A 65 18.01 -9.86 20.37
N LEU A 66 18.59 -8.69 20.62
CA LEU A 66 19.87 -8.56 21.31
C LEU A 66 19.79 -8.99 22.78
N LEU A 67 18.74 -8.56 23.49
CA LEU A 67 18.52 -8.94 24.89
C LEU A 67 18.27 -10.44 25.04
N ARG A 68 17.46 -11.01 24.15
CA ARG A 68 17.13 -12.44 24.15
C ARG A 68 18.36 -13.33 23.97
N LYS A 69 19.33 -12.87 23.17
CA LYS A 69 20.58 -13.61 22.97
C LYS A 69 21.45 -13.69 24.23
N THR A 70 21.36 -12.70 25.10
CA THR A 70 22.17 -12.62 26.33
C THR A 70 21.45 -13.16 27.56
N GLY A 71 20.11 -13.12 27.61
CA GLY A 71 19.24 -13.75 28.62
C GLY A 71 19.39 -13.18 30.04
N GLU A 72 20.59 -13.20 30.59
CA GLU A 72 20.95 -12.64 31.90
C GLU A 72 20.75 -11.13 31.95
N VAL A 73 21.17 -10.41 30.90
CA VAL A 73 20.96 -8.95 30.80
C VAL A 73 19.47 -8.64 30.78
N GLN A 74 18.66 -9.46 30.10
CA GLN A 74 17.23 -9.25 30.03
C GLN A 74 16.55 -9.43 31.39
N LEU A 75 16.89 -10.49 32.14
CA LEU A 75 16.39 -10.71 33.49
C LEU A 75 16.81 -9.56 34.43
N TRP A 76 18.07 -9.14 34.36
CA TRP A 76 18.57 -8.00 35.13
C TRP A 76 17.78 -6.72 34.85
N MET A 77 17.45 -6.42 33.59
CA MET A 77 16.64 -5.24 33.23
C MET A 77 15.21 -5.32 33.77
N VAL A 78 14.61 -6.50 33.76
CA VAL A 78 13.26 -6.71 34.31
C VAL A 78 13.23 -6.47 35.82
N GLU A 79 14.25 -6.95 36.54
CA GLU A 79 14.34 -6.81 38.00
C GLU A 79 14.73 -5.39 38.45
N ASN A 80 15.58 -4.69 37.69
CA ASN A 80 16.15 -3.40 38.11
C ASN A 80 15.50 -2.17 37.46
N LEU A 81 15.00 -2.27 36.23
CA LEU A 81 14.43 -1.12 35.50
C LEU A 81 12.91 -1.17 35.44
N SER A 82 12.34 -2.21 34.81
CA SER A 82 10.89 -2.31 34.61
C SER A 82 10.46 -3.65 34.01
N PRO A 83 9.23 -4.15 34.32
CA PRO A 83 8.65 -5.33 33.68
C PRO A 83 8.54 -5.25 32.15
N ILE A 84 8.51 -4.05 31.55
CA ILE A 84 8.36 -3.87 30.09
C ILE A 84 9.49 -4.50 29.27
N PHE A 85 10.66 -4.73 29.88
CA PHE A 85 11.81 -5.35 29.24
C PHE A 85 11.70 -6.88 29.12
N GLY A 86 10.60 -7.46 29.64
CA GLY A 86 10.29 -8.86 29.47
C GLY A 86 10.05 -9.21 28.00
N SER A 87 10.54 -10.38 27.56
CA SER A 87 10.50 -10.79 26.14
C SER A 87 9.09 -10.78 25.57
N THR A 88 8.11 -11.22 26.34
CA THR A 88 6.70 -11.23 25.90
C THR A 88 6.19 -9.81 25.67
N LEU A 89 6.44 -8.87 26.58
CA LEU A 89 5.94 -7.49 26.43
C LEU A 89 6.63 -6.75 25.27
N LEU A 90 7.92 -6.99 25.05
CA LEU A 90 8.61 -6.47 23.87
C LEU A 90 8.01 -7.06 22.58
N GLN A 91 7.73 -8.37 22.53
CA GLN A 91 7.06 -8.99 21.40
C GLN A 91 5.65 -8.44 21.14
N GLU A 92 4.85 -8.20 22.19
CA GLU A 92 3.54 -7.56 22.04
C GLU A 92 3.69 -6.14 21.46
N LEU A 93 4.68 -5.37 21.95
CA LEU A 93 4.95 -4.03 21.42
C LEU A 93 5.41 -4.07 19.95
N GLU A 94 6.20 -5.06 19.55
CA GLU A 94 6.57 -5.29 18.15
C GLU A 94 5.33 -5.55 17.30
N TRP A 95 4.43 -6.43 17.76
CA TRP A 95 3.23 -6.80 17.02
C TRP A 95 2.27 -5.62 16.85
N HIS A 96 2.10 -4.81 17.90
CA HIS A 96 1.32 -3.57 17.83
C HIS A 96 1.98 -2.52 16.93
N SER A 97 3.29 -2.30 17.07
CA SER A 97 4.03 -1.34 16.24
C SER A 97 3.98 -1.73 14.76
N HIS A 98 4.08 -3.03 14.46
CA HIS A 98 3.94 -3.57 13.12
C HIS A 98 2.53 -3.34 12.57
N THR A 99 1.50 -3.56 13.38
CA THR A 99 0.10 -3.31 12.98
C THR A 99 -0.14 -1.84 12.64
N VAL A 100 0.37 -0.92 13.46
CA VAL A 100 0.29 0.53 13.21
C VAL A 100 0.97 0.89 11.89
N LEU A 101 2.20 0.42 11.69
CA LEU A 101 2.94 0.66 10.45
C LEU A 101 2.18 0.10 9.23
N PHE A 102 1.79 -1.17 9.30
CA PHE A 102 1.14 -1.86 8.20
C PHE A 102 -0.16 -1.16 7.80
N THR A 103 -1.03 -0.86 8.76
CA THR A 103 -2.33 -0.23 8.48
C THR A 103 -2.20 1.18 7.90
N LEU A 104 -1.22 1.97 8.35
CA LEU A 104 -1.00 3.33 7.82
C LEU A 104 -0.35 3.35 6.43
N VAL A 105 0.49 2.36 6.11
CA VAL A 105 1.29 2.33 4.88
C VAL A 105 0.71 1.42 3.80
N LEU A 106 -0.26 0.55 4.12
CA LEU A 106 -0.85 -0.40 3.16
C LEU A 106 -1.40 0.29 1.90
N ALA A 107 -2.28 1.28 2.07
CA ALA A 107 -2.86 2.04 0.95
C ALA A 107 -1.82 2.94 0.26
N TYR A 108 -0.81 3.40 1.01
CA TYR A 108 0.31 4.17 0.47
C TYR A 108 1.12 3.37 -0.53
N GLY A 109 1.52 2.14 -0.17
CA GLY A 109 2.21 1.26 -1.09
C GLY A 109 1.37 0.93 -2.33
N TYR A 110 0.05 0.91 -2.18
CA TYR A 110 -0.87 0.67 -3.28
C TYR A 110 -0.86 1.79 -4.33
N ILE A 111 -1.04 3.05 -3.92
CA ILE A 111 -1.09 4.20 -4.83
C ILE A 111 0.26 4.47 -5.53
N TRP A 112 1.37 4.08 -4.89
CA TRP A 112 2.72 4.19 -5.46
C TRP A 112 3.15 2.95 -6.26
N ASN A 113 2.25 1.97 -6.45
CA ASN A 113 2.56 0.70 -7.13
C ASN A 113 3.76 -0.07 -6.52
N THR A 114 4.04 0.13 -5.23
CA THR A 114 5.09 -0.59 -4.50
C THR A 114 4.55 -1.76 -3.68
N HIS A 115 3.23 -1.89 -3.57
CA HIS A 115 2.60 -3.04 -2.93
C HIS A 115 2.94 -4.32 -3.70
N VAL A 116 3.49 -5.30 -2.99
CA VAL A 116 3.84 -6.60 -3.57
C VAL A 116 2.58 -7.23 -4.17
N ARG A 117 2.62 -7.46 -5.49
CA ARG A 117 1.61 -8.17 -6.24
C ARG A 117 2.25 -9.48 -6.68
N VAL A 118 1.54 -10.59 -6.56
CA VAL A 118 2.03 -11.87 -7.08
C VAL A 118 1.95 -11.81 -8.61
N ASP A 119 3.03 -11.32 -9.23
CA ASP A 119 3.03 -10.92 -10.65
C ASP A 119 3.19 -12.07 -11.65
N LEU A 120 3.22 -13.32 -11.20
CA LEU A 120 3.33 -14.54 -12.04
C LEU A 120 2.31 -14.60 -13.18
N VAL A 121 1.10 -14.04 -12.98
CA VAL A 121 0.03 -14.02 -14.00
C VAL A 121 0.00 -12.72 -14.79
N ARG A 122 0.62 -11.64 -14.28
CA ARG A 122 0.50 -10.28 -14.85
C ARG A 122 1.47 -9.99 -15.98
N GLU A 123 2.64 -10.62 -16.03
CA GLU A 123 3.68 -10.25 -17.02
C GLU A 123 3.18 -10.30 -18.48
N ASN A 124 2.33 -11.26 -18.83
CA ASN A 124 1.84 -11.47 -20.20
C ASN A 124 0.45 -10.85 -20.49
N LEU A 125 -0.13 -10.08 -19.57
CA LEU A 125 -1.48 -9.52 -19.73
C LEU A 125 -1.48 -8.09 -20.29
N ALA A 126 -2.44 -7.82 -21.19
CA ALA A 126 -2.72 -6.47 -21.68
C ALA A 126 -3.18 -5.53 -20.55
N PHE A 127 -2.91 -4.23 -20.69
CA PHE A 127 -3.22 -3.20 -19.67
C PHE A 127 -4.67 -3.26 -19.16
N LYS A 128 -5.66 -3.39 -20.07
CA LYS A 128 -7.08 -3.49 -19.68
C LYS A 128 -7.38 -4.71 -18.80
N LYS A 129 -6.75 -5.86 -19.09
CA LYS A 129 -6.92 -7.08 -18.27
C LYS A 129 -6.26 -6.92 -16.90
N LYS A 130 -5.08 -6.28 -16.85
CA LYS A 130 -4.39 -5.96 -15.59
C LYS A 130 -5.25 -5.06 -14.69
N ALA A 131 -5.88 -4.03 -15.26
CA ALA A 131 -6.75 -3.12 -14.53
C ALA A 131 -8.03 -3.81 -14.02
N TRP A 132 -8.62 -4.71 -14.81
CA TRP A 132 -9.79 -5.49 -14.37
C TRP A 132 -9.48 -6.45 -13.22
N ILE A 133 -8.36 -7.18 -13.29
CA ILE A 133 -7.92 -8.05 -12.19
C ILE A 133 -7.69 -7.23 -10.93
N GLU A 134 -7.08 -6.05 -11.08
CA GLU A 134 -6.82 -5.14 -9.98
C GLU A 134 -8.11 -4.66 -9.32
N PHE A 135 -9.07 -4.21 -10.13
CA PHE A 135 -10.36 -3.73 -9.67
C PHE A 135 -11.12 -4.83 -8.91
N ILE A 136 -11.21 -6.04 -9.48
CA ILE A 136 -11.84 -7.19 -8.84
C ILE A 136 -11.12 -7.54 -7.53
N GLY A 137 -9.78 -7.56 -7.55
CA GLY A 137 -8.95 -7.83 -6.38
C GLY A 137 -9.22 -6.84 -5.23
N LEU A 138 -9.28 -5.55 -5.57
CA LEU A 138 -9.62 -4.50 -4.62
C LEU A 138 -11.03 -4.65 -4.06
N THR A 139 -12.02 -4.84 -4.93
CA THR A 139 -13.44 -4.86 -4.54
C THR A 139 -13.78 -6.06 -3.68
N PHE A 140 -13.30 -7.26 -4.02
CA PHE A 140 -13.75 -8.49 -3.35
C PHE A 140 -12.79 -9.01 -2.28
N PHE A 141 -11.56 -8.52 -2.21
CA PHE A 141 -10.59 -8.98 -1.21
C PHE A 141 -10.07 -7.83 -0.34
N PHE A 142 -9.53 -6.77 -0.96
CA PHE A 142 -8.89 -5.68 -0.21
C PHE A 142 -9.89 -4.86 0.61
N ILE A 143 -11.00 -4.42 0.00
CA ILE A 143 -12.03 -3.62 0.69
C ILE A 143 -12.67 -4.43 1.84
N PRO A 144 -13.11 -5.69 1.65
CA PRO A 144 -13.63 -6.50 2.75
C PRO A 144 -12.62 -6.69 3.88
N TYR A 145 -11.33 -6.91 3.57
CA TYR A 145 -10.27 -6.99 4.57
C TYR A 145 -10.18 -5.70 5.39
N CYS A 146 -10.16 -4.53 4.73
CA CYS A 146 -10.17 -3.24 5.41
C CYS A 146 -11.42 -3.04 6.28
N CYS A 147 -12.59 -3.49 5.83
CA CYS A 147 -13.82 -3.43 6.63
C CYS A 147 -13.74 -4.29 7.90
N VAL A 148 -13.18 -5.50 7.80
CA VAL A 148 -12.98 -6.39 8.96
C VAL A 148 -12.02 -5.74 9.96
N LEU A 149 -10.91 -5.19 9.49
CA LEU A 149 -9.96 -4.46 10.35
C LEU A 149 -10.64 -3.28 11.04
N ALA A 150 -11.33 -2.43 10.28
CA ALA A 150 -12.01 -1.26 10.82
C ALA A 150 -13.08 -1.64 11.87
N TYR A 151 -13.82 -2.71 11.63
CA TYR A 151 -14.82 -3.22 12.57
C TYR A 151 -14.18 -3.66 13.89
N PHE A 152 -13.16 -4.51 13.84
CA PHE A 152 -12.51 -4.98 15.06
C PHE A 152 -11.73 -3.88 15.76
N SER A 153 -11.08 -2.97 15.02
CA SER A 153 -10.46 -1.78 15.60
C SER A 153 -11.47 -0.92 16.36
N PHE A 154 -12.70 -0.77 15.84
CA PHE A 154 -13.75 -0.02 16.53
C PHE A 154 -14.31 -0.76 17.76
N VAL A 155 -14.47 -2.08 17.67
CA VAL A 155 -15.02 -2.90 18.78
C VAL A 155 -14.06 -2.98 19.97
N TYR A 156 -12.75 -2.95 19.72
CA TYR A 156 -11.71 -3.08 20.75
C TYR A 156 -10.96 -1.78 21.08
N ALA A 157 -11.39 -0.63 20.53
CA ALA A 157 -10.88 0.70 20.90
C ALA A 157 -11.48 1.18 22.24
#